data_AF-D7BG45-F1
#
_entry.id   AF-D7BG45-F1
#
_cell.length_a   1.000
_cell.length_b   1.000
_cell.length_c   1.000
_cell.angle_alpha   90.00
_cell.angle_beta   90.00
_cell.angle_gamma   90.00
#
_symmetry.space_group_name_H-M   'P 1'
#
loop_
_entity.id
_entity.type
_entity.pdbx_description
1 polymer ?
#
loop_
_entity_poly.entity_id
_entity_poly.type
_entity_poly.pdbx_seq_one_letter_code
_entity_poly.pdbx_strand_id
1 'polypeptide(L)'
;MIALLDVLILIAIVAAVLYFLRPGVPSAEAERLNKVLNELQRQRRMFKTALAKPLEEAIAYGLELRKLLPRMAELERLLRQEGLEPATIRRLQAHRDALEQTYQEGVRFLENFSAELVLWQGPQMPGGLSHLQDLRTALRETLSQKSPQ
;
A
#
# COMPACT_ATOMS: atom_id res chain seq x y z
N MET A 1 -49.67 -12.05 8.62
CA MET A 1 -48.46 -12.48 9.36
C MET A 1 -47.27 -12.88 8.47
N ILE A 2 -47.45 -13.10 7.16
CA ILE A 2 -46.36 -13.53 6.25
C ILE A 2 -45.43 -12.36 5.88
N ALA A 3 -45.97 -11.14 5.72
CA ALA A 3 -45.21 -9.96 5.30
C ALA A 3 -44.05 -9.54 6.24
N LEU A 4 -44.13 -9.85 7.54
CA LEU A 4 -43.07 -9.50 8.49
C LEU A 4 -41.85 -10.44 8.34
N LEU A 5 -42.10 -11.71 8.01
CA LEU A 5 -41.06 -12.71 7.84
C LEU A 5 -40.25 -12.44 6.56
N ASP A 6 -40.92 -12.08 5.47
CA ASP A 6 -40.28 -11.73 4.21
C ASP A 6 -39.39 -10.49 4.33
N VAL A 7 -39.82 -9.49 5.11
CA VAL A 7 -39.02 -8.29 5.38
C VAL A 7 -37.77 -8.61 6.21
N LEU A 8 -37.87 -9.49 7.21
CA LEU A 8 -36.71 -9.92 8.01
C LEU A 8 -35.70 -10.72 7.17
N ILE A 9 -36.17 -11.57 6.27
CA ILE A 9 -35.31 -12.32 5.33
C ILE A 9 -34.60 -11.34 4.39
N LEU A 10 -35.31 -10.34 3.86
CA LEU A 10 -34.71 -9.34 2.98
C LEU A 10 -33.63 -8.53 3.71
N ILE A 11 -33.88 -8.11 4.96
CA ILE A 11 -32.90 -7.41 5.80
C ILE A 11 -31.68 -8.30 6.07
N ALA A 12 -31.87 -9.59 6.36
CA ALA A 12 -30.77 -10.52 6.58
C ALA A 12 -29.92 -10.73 5.33
N ILE A 13 -30.54 -10.82 4.14
CA ILE A 13 -29.82 -10.91 2.86
C ILE A 13 -29.05 -9.62 2.59
N VAL A 14 -29.67 -8.46 2.78
CA VAL A 14 -28.98 -7.16 2.60
C VAL A 14 -27.82 -7.01 3.59
N ALA A 15 -27.99 -7.40 4.84
CA ALA A 15 -26.93 -7.39 5.84
C ALA A 15 -25.80 -8.36 5.48
N ALA A 16 -26.11 -9.55 4.99
CA ALA A 16 -25.12 -10.52 4.51
C ALA A 16 -24.36 -9.98 3.29
N VAL A 17 -25.07 -9.42 2.32
CA VAL A 17 -24.47 -8.79 1.13
C VAL A 17 -23.56 -7.63 1.54
N LEU A 18 -24.01 -6.74 2.44
CA LEU A 18 -23.19 -5.65 2.96
C LEU A 18 -22.00 -6.13 3.79
N TYR A 19 -22.12 -7.27 4.48
CA TYR A 19 -21.02 -7.90 5.20
C TYR A 19 -19.97 -8.46 4.23
N PHE A 20 -20.39 -9.13 3.15
CA PHE A 20 -19.48 -9.62 2.10
C PHE A 20 -18.88 -8.51 1.23
N LEU A 21 -19.61 -7.41 1.03
CA LEU A 21 -19.13 -6.21 0.33
C LEU A 21 -18.35 -5.26 1.25
N ARG A 22 -18.25 -5.54 2.55
CA ARG A 22 -17.53 -4.68 3.47
C ARG A 22 -16.07 -4.67 3.01
N PRO A 23 -15.54 -3.52 2.55
CA PRO A 23 -14.11 -3.42 2.32
C PRO A 23 -13.45 -3.77 3.65
N GLY A 24 -12.52 -4.72 3.64
CA GLY A 24 -11.76 -5.08 4.84
C GLY A 24 -11.28 -3.81 5.51
N VAL A 25 -11.31 -3.78 6.85
CA VAL A 25 -10.81 -2.64 7.63
C VAL A 25 -9.45 -2.26 7.05
N PRO A 26 -9.29 -1.03 6.53
CA PRO A 26 -8.03 -0.64 5.90
C PRO A 26 -6.92 -0.88 6.92
N SER A 27 -5.89 -1.65 6.54
CA SER A 27 -4.77 -1.90 7.43
C SER A 27 -4.16 -0.55 7.83
N ALA A 28 -3.67 -0.44 9.07
CA ALA A 28 -3.00 0.77 9.55
C ALA A 28 -1.87 1.22 8.60
N GLU A 29 -1.25 0.25 7.93
CA GLU A 29 -0.25 0.43 6.89
C GLU A 29 -0.78 1.08 5.60
N ALA A 30 -1.96 0.66 5.14
CA ALA A 30 -2.63 1.28 3.99
C ALA A 30 -3.05 2.71 4.30
N GLU A 31 -3.50 2.97 5.53
CA GLU A 31 -3.85 4.31 6.00
C GLU A 31 -2.63 5.23 6.04
N ARG A 32 -1.48 4.75 6.56
CA ARG A 32 -0.22 5.51 6.55
C ARG A 32 0.20 5.92 5.13
N LEU A 33 0.18 4.99 4.18
CA LEU A 33 0.51 5.30 2.78
C LEU A 33 -0.47 6.30 2.16
N ASN A 34 -1.77 6.14 2.39
CA ASN A 34 -2.78 7.07 1.88
C ASN A 34 -2.59 8.49 2.45
N LYS A 35 -2.27 8.59 3.75
CA LYS A 35 -2.01 9.87 4.40
C LYS A 35 -0.84 10.60 3.76
N VAL A 36 0.29 9.92 3.55
CA VAL A 36 1.47 10.55 2.95
C VAL A 36 1.26 10.89 1.47
N LEU A 37 0.55 10.05 0.71
CA LEU A 37 0.19 10.34 -0.68
C LEU A 37 -0.68 11.59 -0.80
N ASN A 38 -1.66 11.75 0.09
CA ASN A 38 -2.52 12.94 0.12
C ASN A 38 -1.70 14.22 0.43
N GLU A 39 -0.75 14.14 1.36
CA GLU A 39 0.12 15.27 1.68
C GLU A 39 1.03 15.61 0.50
N LEU A 40 1.68 14.63 -0.14
CA LEU A 40 2.51 14.86 -1.33
C LEU A 40 1.71 15.46 -2.49
N GLN A 41 0.45 15.02 -2.70
CA GLN A 41 -0.44 15.63 -3.69
C GLN A 41 -0.77 17.09 -3.37
N ARG A 42 -0.97 17.42 -2.09
CA ARG A 42 -1.17 18.80 -1.64
C ARG A 42 0.08 19.63 -1.88
N GLN A 43 1.25 19.11 -1.53
CA GLN A 43 2.54 19.75 -1.75
C GLN A 43 2.83 19.96 -3.24
N ARG A 44 2.47 19.03 -4.13
CA ARG A 44 2.57 19.21 -5.59
C ARG A 44 1.80 20.43 -6.08
N ARG A 45 0.63 20.71 -5.49
CA ARG A 45 -0.17 21.90 -5.83
C ARG A 45 0.45 23.20 -5.33
N MET A 46 1.27 23.15 -4.27
CA MET A 46 1.98 24.30 -3.70
C MET A 46 3.27 24.59 -4.48
N PHE A 47 4.07 23.56 -4.78
CA PHE A 47 5.40 23.70 -5.41
C PHE A 47 5.38 23.53 -6.95
N LYS A 48 4.37 24.12 -7.62
CA LYS A 48 3.96 23.86 -9.02
C LYS A 48 5.07 23.82 -10.10
N THR A 49 6.24 24.39 -9.87
CA THR A 49 7.33 24.46 -10.85
C THR A 49 8.65 23.90 -10.34
N ALA A 50 9.13 24.32 -9.16
CA ALA A 50 10.45 23.93 -8.66
C ALA A 50 10.56 22.42 -8.33
N LEU A 51 9.47 21.82 -7.83
CA LEU A 51 9.47 20.43 -7.34
C LEU A 51 8.41 19.56 -8.00
N ALA A 52 7.81 20.02 -9.11
CA ALA A 52 6.71 19.33 -9.76
C ALA A 52 7.08 17.90 -10.20
N LYS A 53 8.21 17.75 -10.90
CA LYS A 53 8.69 16.45 -11.38
C LYS A 53 9.08 15.51 -10.22
N PRO A 54 9.90 15.93 -9.23
CA PRO A 54 10.22 15.09 -8.09
C PRO A 54 9.01 14.63 -7.28
N LEU A 55 8.03 15.52 -7.07
CA LEU A 55 6.77 15.17 -6.41
C LEU A 55 5.94 14.18 -7.22
N GLU A 56 5.90 14.32 -8.55
CA GLU A 56 5.24 13.37 -9.43
C GLU A 56 5.88 11.99 -9.38
N GLU A 57 7.21 11.92 -9.36
CA GLU A 57 7.95 10.66 -9.22
C GLU A 57 7.72 10.01 -7.84
N ALA A 58 7.71 10.79 -6.76
CA ALA A 58 7.44 10.29 -5.41
C ALA A 58 5.99 9.78 -5.27
N ILE A 59 5.01 10.50 -5.83
CA ILE A 59 3.62 10.06 -5.87
C ILE A 59 3.48 8.77 -6.70
N ALA A 60 4.13 8.70 -7.86
CA ALA A 60 4.12 7.51 -8.70
C ALA A 60 4.71 6.29 -7.95
N TYR A 61 5.82 6.48 -7.24
CA TYR A 61 6.41 5.46 -6.38
C TYR A 61 5.45 4.98 -5.28
N GLY A 62 4.78 5.90 -4.57
CA GLY A 62 3.79 5.51 -3.56
C GLY A 62 2.57 4.77 -4.14
N LEU A 63 2.14 5.11 -5.35
CA LEU A 63 1.09 4.36 -6.06
C LEU A 63 1.56 2.96 -6.48
N GLU A 64 2.85 2.79 -6.79
CA GLU A 64 3.44 1.47 -7.03
C GLU A 64 3.53 0.66 -5.72
N LEU A 65 3.92 1.27 -4.58
CA LEU A 65 3.94 0.61 -3.26
C LEU A 65 2.57 0.05 -2.89
N ARG A 66 1.49 0.79 -3.20
CA ARG A 66 0.11 0.35 -2.95
C ARG A 66 -0.22 -1.00 -3.61
N LYS A 67 0.47 -1.37 -4.70
CA LYS A 67 0.29 -2.65 -5.39
C LYS A 67 0.84 -3.85 -4.60
N LEU A 68 1.66 -3.62 -3.56
CA LEU A 68 2.14 -4.67 -2.67
C LEU A 68 1.07 -5.15 -1.70
N LEU A 69 0.17 -4.27 -1.26
CA LEU A 69 -0.90 -4.59 -0.31
C LEU A 69 -1.73 -5.83 -0.72
N PRO A 70 -2.30 -5.91 -1.94
CA PRO A 70 -3.06 -7.10 -2.33
C PRO A 70 -2.20 -8.36 -2.42
N ARG A 71 -0.90 -8.24 -2.73
CA ARG A 71 0.02 -9.40 -2.77
C ARG A 71 0.31 -9.92 -1.37
N MET A 72 0.55 -9.02 -0.41
CA MET A 72 0.75 -9.39 0.99
C MET A 72 -0.51 -10.06 1.57
N ALA A 73 -1.69 -9.51 1.29
CA ALA A 73 -2.96 -10.10 1.70
C ALA A 73 -3.17 -11.50 1.11
N GLU A 74 -2.77 -11.73 -0.14
CA GLU A 74 -2.84 -13.05 -0.76
C GLU A 74 -1.88 -14.05 -0.12
N LEU A 75 -0.64 -13.63 0.20
CA LEU A 75 0.31 -14.48 0.92
C LEU A 75 -0.17 -14.83 2.33
N GLU A 76 -0.75 -13.87 3.05
CA GLU A 76 -1.39 -14.14 4.33
C GLU A 76 -2.56 -15.12 4.20
N ARG A 77 -3.37 -14.98 3.15
CA ARG A 77 -4.48 -15.90 2.88
C ARG A 77 -3.96 -17.32 2.65
N LEU A 78 -2.89 -17.48 1.85
CA LEU A 78 -2.24 -18.78 1.63
C LEU A 78 -1.65 -19.34 2.91
N LEU A 79 -0.97 -18.53 3.72
CA LEU A 79 -0.37 -18.96 4.99
C LEU A 79 -1.40 -19.42 6.03
N ARG A 80 -2.66 -18.97 5.92
CA ARG A 80 -3.77 -19.45 6.77
C ARG A 80 -4.39 -20.75 6.28
N GLN A 81 -4.03 -21.25 5.09
CA GLN A 81 -4.53 -22.53 4.60
C GLN A 81 -3.85 -23.70 5.32
N GLU A 82 -4.66 -24.67 5.73
CA GLU A 82 -4.15 -25.91 6.30
C GLU A 82 -3.58 -26.83 5.21
N GLY A 83 -2.65 -27.72 5.59
CA GLY A 83 -2.12 -28.74 4.67
C GLY A 83 -0.92 -28.29 3.82
N LEU A 84 -0.36 -27.10 4.04
CA LEU A 84 0.88 -26.69 3.40
C LEU A 84 2.10 -27.39 4.01
N GLU A 85 3.04 -27.81 3.16
CA GLU A 85 4.32 -28.35 3.63
C GLU A 85 5.13 -27.29 4.38
N PRO A 86 5.88 -27.65 5.44
CA PRO A 86 6.70 -26.71 6.21
C PRO A 86 7.69 -25.90 5.35
N ALA A 87 8.26 -26.51 4.30
CA ALA A 87 9.17 -25.82 3.38
C ALA A 87 8.45 -24.77 2.51
N THR A 88 7.18 -25.00 2.19
CA THR A 88 6.34 -24.06 1.45
C THR A 88 5.91 -22.91 2.35
N ILE A 89 5.52 -23.19 3.60
CA ILE A 89 5.21 -22.17 4.61
C ILE A 89 6.39 -21.23 4.80
N ARG A 90 7.62 -21.74 4.98
CA ARG A 90 8.82 -20.91 5.13
C ARG A 90 9.08 -20.02 3.92
N ARG A 91 8.89 -20.53 2.70
CA ARG A 91 9.06 -19.76 1.46
C ARG A 91 8.02 -18.64 1.35
N LEU A 92 6.76 -18.94 1.66
CA LEU A 92 5.68 -17.94 1.67
C LEU A 92 5.89 -16.86 2.74
N GLN A 93 6.34 -17.24 3.94
CA GLN A 93 6.70 -16.30 5.01
C GLN A 93 7.84 -15.39 4.58
N ALA A 94 8.95 -15.95 4.09
CA ALA A 94 10.10 -15.16 3.64
C ALA A 94 9.71 -14.19 2.51
N HIS A 95 8.84 -14.62 1.59
CA HIS A 95 8.35 -13.74 0.54
C HIS A 95 7.46 -12.62 1.09
N ARG A 96 6.53 -12.92 2.02
CA ARG A 96 5.71 -11.90 2.69
C ARG A 96 6.57 -10.87 3.41
N ASP A 97 7.55 -11.34 4.19
CA ASP A 97 8.43 -10.47 4.97
C ASP A 97 9.25 -9.55 4.07
N ALA A 98 9.72 -10.05 2.91
CA ALA A 98 10.40 -9.22 1.92
C ALA A 98 9.49 -8.14 1.29
N LEU A 99 8.22 -8.49 0.98
CA LEU A 99 7.23 -7.52 0.49
C LEU A 99 6.95 -6.44 1.54
N GLU A 100 6.77 -6.86 2.79
CA GLU A 100 6.47 -5.98 3.92
C GLU A 100 7.64 -5.04 4.22
N GLN A 101 8.87 -5.55 4.23
CA GLN A 101 10.07 -4.72 4.39
C GLN A 101 10.16 -3.65 3.30
N THR A 102 10.00 -4.05 2.02
CA THR A 102 10.01 -3.12 0.88
C THR A 102 8.92 -2.04 1.05
N TYR A 103 7.72 -2.45 1.48
CA TYR A 103 6.61 -1.55 1.72
C TYR A 103 6.91 -0.54 2.83
N GLN A 104 7.38 -1.01 3.98
CA GLN A 104 7.66 -0.18 5.15
C GLN A 104 8.80 0.81 4.89
N GLU A 105 9.88 0.38 4.23
CA GLU A 105 10.98 1.25 3.82
C GLU A 105 10.49 2.33 2.86
N GLY A 106 9.68 1.96 1.87
CA GLY A 106 9.12 2.90 0.90
C GLY A 106 8.16 3.92 1.53
N VAL A 107 7.29 3.51 2.46
CA VAL A 107 6.41 4.42 3.18
C VAL A 107 7.22 5.39 4.05
N ARG A 108 8.22 4.88 4.78
CA ARG A 108 9.10 5.72 5.62
C ARG A 108 9.86 6.74 4.80
N PHE A 109 10.34 6.34 3.62
CA PHE A 109 10.95 7.26 2.66
C PHE A 109 10.00 8.40 2.29
N LEU A 110 8.76 8.08 1.89
CA LEU A 110 7.77 9.10 1.50
C LEU A 110 7.40 10.02 2.66
N GLU A 111 7.30 9.49 3.88
CA GLU A 111 7.01 10.28 5.08
C GLU A 111 8.14 11.26 5.36
N ASN A 112 9.40 10.80 5.32
CA ASN A 112 10.58 11.64 5.50
C ASN A 112 10.69 12.71 4.41
N PHE A 113 10.46 12.32 3.15
CA PHE A 113 10.47 13.25 2.02
C PHE A 113 9.39 14.33 2.16
N SER A 114 8.16 13.93 2.51
CA SER A 114 7.06 14.88 2.76
C SER A 114 7.38 15.83 3.91
N ALA A 115 8.03 15.36 4.98
CA ALA A 115 8.48 16.20 6.09
C ALA A 115 9.61 17.17 5.68
N GLU A 116 10.58 16.70 4.88
CA GLU A 116 11.66 17.54 4.34
C GLU A 116 11.09 18.69 3.49
N LEU A 117 10.06 18.40 2.69
CA LEU A 117 9.37 19.41 1.88
C LEU A 117 8.65 20.49 2.70
N VAL A 118 8.22 20.20 3.92
CA VAL A 118 7.66 21.21 4.83
C VAL A 118 8.73 22.22 5.27
N LEU A 119 9.97 21.76 5.41
CA LEU A 119 11.10 22.58 5.87
C LEU A 119 11.89 23.22 4.71
N TRP A 120 11.53 22.90 3.47
CA TRP A 120 12.25 23.33 2.27
C TRP A 120 12.06 24.83 1.98
N GLN A 121 13.16 25.58 1.90
CA GLN A 121 13.16 27.04 1.70
C GLN A 121 14.07 27.53 0.56
N GLY A 122 14.75 26.64 -0.18
CA GLY A 122 15.85 27.03 -1.07
C GLY A 122 15.81 26.37 -2.44
N PRO A 123 16.63 26.81 -3.42
CA PRO A 123 16.65 26.28 -4.78
C PRO A 123 17.25 24.86 -4.90
N GLN A 124 17.79 24.34 -3.81
CA GLN A 124 18.48 23.05 -3.77
C GLN A 124 17.45 21.93 -3.71
N MET A 125 17.70 20.85 -4.44
CA MET A 125 16.82 19.69 -4.44
C MET A 125 16.82 19.03 -3.05
N PRO A 126 15.64 18.66 -2.49
CA PRO A 126 15.59 17.91 -1.24
C PRO A 126 16.48 16.66 -1.31
N GLY A 127 17.31 16.45 -0.28
CA GLY A 127 18.31 15.40 -0.23
C GLY A 127 17.71 14.00 -0.33
N GLY A 128 16.48 13.83 0.17
CA GLY A 128 15.73 12.58 0.08
C GLY A 128 15.52 12.09 -1.36
N LEU A 129 15.49 12.97 -2.37
CA LEU A 129 15.20 12.55 -3.74
C LEU A 129 16.31 11.72 -4.40
N SER A 130 17.53 11.78 -3.87
CA SER A 130 18.67 11.02 -4.39
C SER A 130 18.43 9.50 -4.37
N HIS A 131 17.66 9.00 -3.40
CA HIS A 131 17.40 7.57 -3.19
C HIS A 131 16.14 7.05 -3.91
N LEU A 132 15.35 7.91 -4.54
CA LEU A 132 14.06 7.52 -5.13
C LEU A 132 14.23 6.50 -6.26
N GLN A 133 15.28 6.61 -7.07
CA GLN A 133 15.51 5.68 -8.19
C GLN A 133 15.93 4.29 -7.72
N ASP A 134 16.75 4.22 -6.67
CA ASP A 134 17.16 2.94 -6.07
C ASP A 134 15.94 2.22 -5.48
N LEU A 135 15.11 2.95 -4.73
CA LEU A 135 13.88 2.42 -4.15
C LEU A 135 12.87 1.96 -5.21
N ARG A 136 12.74 2.68 -6.33
CA ARG A 136 11.90 2.26 -7.46
C ARG A 136 12.43 1.00 -8.12
N THR A 137 13.74 0.87 -8.25
CA THR A 137 14.37 -0.33 -8.82
C THR A 137 14.11 -1.54 -7.93
N ALA A 138 14.38 -1.42 -6.63
CA ALA A 138 14.08 -2.45 -5.64
C ALA A 138 12.59 -2.84 -5.66
N LEU A 139 11.67 -1.85 -5.68
CA LEU A 139 10.23 -2.11 -5.75
C LEU A 139 9.84 -2.86 -7.04
N ARG A 140 10.41 -2.51 -8.19
CA ARG A 140 10.14 -3.20 -9.46
C ARG A 140 10.65 -4.63 -9.44
N GLU A 141 11.83 -4.87 -8.88
CA GLU A 141 12.37 -6.22 -8.71
C GLU A 141 11.43 -7.05 -7.83
N THR A 142 11.02 -6.52 -6.69
CA THR A 142 10.06 -7.15 -5.77
C THR A 142 8.71 -7.42 -6.46
N LEU A 143 8.21 -6.49 -7.29
CA LEU A 143 6.98 -6.68 -8.07
C LEU A 143 7.15 -7.66 -9.24
N SER A 144 8.36 -7.82 -9.78
CA SER A 144 8.66 -8.67 -10.94
C SER A 144 9.04 -10.09 -10.56
N GLN A 145 9.43 -10.33 -9.29
CA GLN A 145 9.48 -11.66 -8.71
C GLN A 145 8.08 -12.27 -8.75
N LYS A 146 7.75 -12.93 -9.86
CA LYS A 146 6.59 -13.82 -9.98
C LYS A 146 6.71 -14.85 -8.86
N SER A 147 5.59 -15.07 -8.16
CA SER A 147 5.42 -16.19 -7.24
C SER A 147 6.03 -17.45 -7.84
N PRO A 148 6.82 -18.22 -7.07
CA PRO A 148 7.37 -19.48 -7.57
C PRO A 148 6.18 -20.35 -8.01
N GLN A 149 6.19 -20.74 -9.29
CA GLN A 149 5.30 -21.77 -9.82
C GLN A 149 5.63 -23.12 -9.18
#